data_AF-A0A967NRV5-F1
#
_entry.id   AF-A0A967NRV5-F1
#
_cell.length_a   1.000
_cell.length_b   1.000
_cell.length_c   1.000
_cell.angle_alpha   90.00
_cell.angle_beta   90.00
_cell.angle_gamma   90.00
#
_symmetry.space_group_name_H-M   'P 1'
#
loop_
_entity.id
_entity.type
_entity.pdbx_description
1 polymer ?
#
loop_
_entity_poly.entity_id
_entity_poly.type
_entity_poly.pdbx_seq_one_letter_code
_entity_poly.pdbx_strand_id
1 'polypeptide(L)' 'MTPVYNDNSLSIGNTPLVKINKITRDISATIYAKVEGRNPAYSVKDRIAASMIQEAEKDG' A
#
# COMPACT_ATOMS: atom_id res chain seq x y z
N MET A 1 18.29 -4.09 -7.03
CA MET A 1 18.24 -5.53 -6.68
C MET A 1 16.81 -5.82 -6.28
N THR A 2 16.18 -6.85 -6.85
CA THR A 2 14.79 -7.22 -6.49
C THR A 2 14.81 -7.90 -5.12
N PRO A 3 14.07 -7.40 -4.11
CA PRO A 3 14.02 -8.06 -2.80
C PRO A 3 13.38 -9.44 -2.92
N VAL A 4 13.94 -10.42 -2.19
CA VAL A 4 13.31 -11.72 -1.95
C VAL A 4 12.68 -11.65 -0.56
N TYR A 5 11.38 -11.95 -0.46
CA TYR A 5 10.64 -11.93 0.81
C TYR A 5 10.50 -13.34 1.38
N ASN A 6 10.61 -13.48 2.69
CA ASN A 6 10.44 -14.78 3.37
C ASN A 6 8.97 -15.23 3.38
N ASP A 7 8.02 -14.30 3.35
CA ASP A 7 6.60 -14.56 3.25
C ASP A 7 5.88 -13.39 2.55
N ASN A 8 4.58 -13.58 2.26
CA ASN A 8 3.79 -12.62 1.51
C ASN A 8 3.52 -11.32 2.30
N SER A 9 3.42 -11.39 3.63
CA SER A 9 3.11 -10.24 4.49
C SER A 9 4.23 -9.19 4.48
N LEU A 10 5.49 -9.63 4.31
CA LEU A 10 6.65 -8.74 4.20
C LEU A 10 6.68 -7.92 2.91
N SER A 11 5.84 -8.25 1.92
CA SER A 11 5.69 -7.48 0.70
C SER A 11 4.59 -6.41 0.76
N ILE A 12 3.89 -6.29 1.90
CA ILE A 12 2.83 -5.29 2.10
C ILE A 12 3.43 -3.88 2.18
N GLY A 13 2.77 -2.93 1.53
CA GLY A 13 3.13 -1.52 1.56
C GLY A 13 4.00 -1.09 0.38
N ASN A 14 4.80 -0.03 0.59
CA ASN A 14 5.62 0.60 -0.46
C ASN A 14 4.90 0.88 -1.79
N THR A 15 3.58 1.12 -1.70
CA THR A 15 2.72 1.39 -2.84
C THR A 15 3.07 2.76 -3.45
N PRO A 16 2.97 2.93 -4.78
CA PRO A 16 3.43 4.15 -5.43
C PRO A 16 2.46 5.31 -5.21
N LEU A 17 3.00 6.53 -5.26
CA LEU A 17 2.24 7.74 -5.54
C LEU A 17 2.27 7.99 -7.05
N VAL A 18 1.11 8.22 -7.64
CA VAL A 18 0.96 8.52 -9.08
C VAL A 18 0.36 9.90 -9.22
N LYS A 19 1.05 10.81 -9.93
CA LYS A 19 0.53 12.14 -10.22
C LYS A 19 -0.68 12.02 -11.15
N ILE A 20 -1.78 12.67 -10.80
CA ILE A 20 -2.95 12.78 -11.65
C ILE A 20 -2.76 13.99 -12.59
N ASN A 21 -2.79 13.76 -13.90
CA ASN A 21 -2.46 14.79 -14.90
C ASN A 21 -3.69 15.35 -15.63
N LYS A 22 -4.56 14.47 -16.15
CA LYS A 22 -5.63 14.88 -17.10
C LYS A 22 -6.90 15.37 -16.41
N ILE A 23 -7.41 14.63 -15.43
CA ILE A 23 -8.71 14.94 -14.78
C ILE A 23 -8.62 16.09 -13.77
N THR A 24 -7.41 16.50 -13.39
CA THR A 24 -7.14 17.58 -12.43
C THR A 24 -6.51 18.81 -13.10
N ARG A 25 -6.60 18.93 -14.43
CA ARG A 25 -5.91 19.98 -15.22
C ARG A 25 -6.26 21.42 -14.82
N ASP A 26 -7.49 21.66 -14.36
CA ASP A 26 -8.00 22.99 -14.04
C ASP A 26 -8.01 23.26 -12.52
N ILE A 27 -7.37 22.38 -11.74
CA ILE A 27 -7.22 22.51 -10.30
C ILE A 27 -5.84 23.10 -9.99
N SER A 28 -5.79 24.16 -9.19
CA SER A 28 -4.52 24.84 -8.84
C SER A 28 -3.57 24.01 -7.97
N ALA A 29 -4.01 22.87 -7.44
CA ALA A 29 -3.25 22.00 -6.56
C ALA A 29 -2.62 20.82 -7.33
N THR A 30 -1.47 20.34 -6.84
CA THR A 30 -0.89 19.08 -7.34
C THR A 30 -1.53 17.90 -6.64
N ILE A 31 -2.17 17.01 -7.41
CA ILE A 31 -2.91 15.85 -6.89
C ILE A 31 -2.15 14.55 -7.20
N TYR A 32 -1.99 13.70 -6.18
CA TYR A 32 -1.42 12.36 -6.28
C TYR A 32 -2.39 11.31 -5.77
N ALA A 33 -2.41 10.15 -6.43
CA ALA A 33 -3.10 8.95 -5.95
C ALA A 33 -2.10 7.98 -5.31
N LYS A 34 -2.38 7.54 -4.08
CA LYS A 34 -1.66 6.45 -3.42
C LYS A 34 -2.31 5.12 -3.82
N VAL A 35 -1.61 4.32 -4.63
CA VAL A 35 -2.22 3.16 -5.31
C VAL A 35 -2.14 1.92 -4.43
N GLU A 36 -3.03 1.84 -3.44
CA GLU A 36 -3.09 0.72 -2.47
C GLU A 36 -3.51 -0.63 -3.06
N GLY A 37 -4.03 -0.65 -4.29
CA GLY A 37 -4.26 -1.90 -5.03
C GLY A 37 -2.98 -2.65 -5.41
N ARG A 38 -1.80 -2.09 -5.14
CA ARG A 38 -0.48 -2.72 -5.35
C ARG A 38 0.10 -3.39 -4.11
N ASN A 39 -0.70 -3.61 -3.08
CA ASN A 39 -0.39 -4.58 -2.02
C ASN A 39 -0.59 -6.02 -2.56
N PRO A 40 0.02 -7.04 -1.93
CA PRO A 40 0.03 -8.43 -2.45
C PRO A 40 -1.34 -9.11 -2.59
N ALA A 41 -2.33 -8.73 -1.80
CA ALA A 41 -3.73 -9.16 -1.92
C ALA A 41 -4.65 -8.05 -2.47
N TYR A 42 -4.06 -7.08 -3.16
CA TYR A 42 -4.72 -6.10 -4.04
C TYR A 42 -5.62 -5.07 -3.35
N SER A 43 -5.45 -4.83 -2.04
CA SER A 43 -6.19 -3.75 -1.39
C SER A 43 -5.41 -3.08 -0.25
N VAL A 44 -5.93 -1.94 0.22
CA VAL A 44 -5.41 -1.29 1.44
C VAL A 44 -5.57 -2.16 2.70
N LYS A 45 -6.46 -3.16 2.66
CA LYS A 45 -6.81 -3.98 3.83
C LYS A 45 -5.69 -4.94 4.23
N ASP A 46 -4.74 -5.23 3.34
CA ASP A 46 -3.54 -5.99 3.65
C ASP A 46 -2.80 -5.42 4.86
N ARG A 47 -2.70 -4.08 4.96
CA ARG A 47 -2.00 -3.40 6.07
C ARG A 47 -2.66 -3.67 7.42
N ILE A 48 -3.97 -3.45 7.51
CA ILE A 48 -4.68 -3.58 8.78
C ILE A 48 -4.83 -5.05 9.17
N ALA A 49 -5.05 -5.94 8.19
CA ALA A 49 -5.10 -7.38 8.43
C ALA A 49 -3.77 -7.88 9.02
N ALA A 50 -2.63 -7.54 8.41
CA ALA A 50 -1.32 -7.92 8.94
C ALA A 50 -1.07 -7.32 10.33
N SER A 51 -1.37 -6.03 10.52
CA SER A 51 -1.17 -5.35 11.81
C SER A 51 -2.03 -5.94 12.93
N MET A 52 -3.29 -6.31 12.66
CA MET A 52 -4.18 -6.91 13.65
C MET A 52 -3.69 -8.30 14.08
N ILE A 53 -3.25 -9.12 13.12
CA ILE A 53 -2.73 -10.46 13.42
C ILE A 53 -1.40 -10.38 14.18
N GLN A 54 -0.48 -9.51 13.76
CA GLN A 54 0.79 -9.31 14.46
C GLN A 54 0.62 -8.84 15.91
N GLU A 55 -0.35 -7.96 16.18
CA GLU A 55 -0.63 -7.54 17.55
C GLU A 55 -1.24 -8.69 18.37
N ALA A 56 -2.19 -9.45 17.79
CA ALA A 56 -2.75 -10.62 18.48
C ALA A 56 -1.68 -11.67 18.80
N GLU A 57 -0.76 -11.96 17.87
CA GLU A 57 0.36 -12.89 18.10
C GLU A 57 1.31 -12.43 19.20
N LYS A 58 1.48 -11.11 19.36
CA LYS A 58 2.30 -10.49 20.41
C LYS A 58 1.60 -10.55 21.78
N ASP A 59 0.27 -10.49 21.81
CA ASP A 59 -0.53 -10.54 23.03
C ASP A 59 -0.72 -11.97 23.58
N GLY A 60 -0.50 -13.01 22.76
CA GLY A 60 -0.54 -14.44 23.13
C GLY A 60 -1.86 -15.13 22.83
#